data_AF-Q947D8-F1
#
_entry.id   AF-Q947D8-F1
#
_cell.length_a   1.000
_cell.length_b   1.000
_cell.length_c   1.000
_cell.angle_alpha   90.00
_cell.angle_beta   90.00
_cell.angle_gamma   90.00
#
_symmetry.space_group_name_H-M   'P 1'
#
loop_
_entity.id
_entity.type
_entity.pdbx_description
1 polymer ?
#
loop_
_entity_poly.entity_id
_entity_poly.type
_entity_poly.pdbx_seq_one_letter_code
_entity_poly.pdbx_strand_id
1 'polypeptide(L)'
;LLKAIEDSRIAVVVFSKNYADSSWCLAELAHIIECVDKRGQILMPVFYYVDPSDVRKLKRKYEEVFSKHETENKEKVESWRKALEKAGSISGWTINDTINW
;
A
#
# COMPACT_ATOMS: atom_id res chain seq x y z
N LEU A 1 16.94 -4.77 0.46
CA LEU A 1 15.55 -4.69 -0.04
C LEU A 1 15.22 -3.34 -0.65
N LEU A 2 15.37 -2.23 0.08
CA LEU A 2 15.14 -0.87 -0.47
C LEU A 2 15.92 -0.61 -1.77
N LYS A 3 17.21 -0.97 -1.82
CA LYS A 3 18.00 -0.85 -3.06
C LYS A 3 17.40 -1.60 -4.26
N ALA A 4 16.83 -2.78 -4.03
CA ALA A 4 16.17 -3.54 -5.09
C ALA A 4 14.86 -2.87 -5.54
N ILE A 5 14.12 -2.22 -4.63
CA ILE A 5 12.97 -1.39 -4.97
C ILE A 5 13.41 -0.20 -5.84
N GLU A 6 14.49 0.49 -5.47
CA GLU A 6 15.02 1.63 -6.23
C GLU A 6 15.51 1.25 -7.63
N ASP A 7 16.15 0.09 -7.76
CA ASP A 7 16.70 -0.39 -9.04
C ASP A 7 15.63 -1.05 -9.93
N SER A 8 14.40 -1.24 -9.41
CA SER A 8 13.29 -1.85 -10.15
C SER A 8 12.53 -0.84 -11.00
N ARG A 9 12.18 -1.23 -12.23
CA ARG A 9 11.33 -0.40 -13.11
C ARG A 9 9.84 -0.48 -12.77
N ILE A 10 9.41 -1.59 -12.20
CA ILE A 10 8.01 -1.89 -11.89
C ILE A 10 7.93 -2.43 -10.47
N ALA A 11 6.97 -1.95 -9.69
CA ALA A 11 6.59 -2.49 -8.39
C ALA A 11 5.17 -3.05 -8.48
N VAL A 12 5.02 -4.35 -8.22
CA VAL A 12 3.70 -4.98 -8.06
C VAL A 12 3.39 -5.05 -6.57
N VAL A 13 2.34 -4.36 -6.13
CA VAL A 13 1.93 -4.34 -4.72
C VAL A 13 0.65 -5.11 -4.55
N VAL A 14 0.71 -6.19 -3.76
CA VAL A 14 -0.46 -7.05 -3.48
C VAL A 14 -1.07 -6.66 -2.15
N PHE A 15 -2.10 -5.82 -2.19
CA PHE A 15 -2.90 -5.48 -1.02
C PHE A 15 -3.77 -6.68 -0.62
N SER A 16 -3.64 -7.11 0.63
CA SER A 16 -4.44 -8.18 1.22
C SER A 16 -4.96 -7.72 2.58
N LYS A 17 -5.89 -8.49 3.16
CA LYS A 17 -6.49 -8.18 4.47
C LYS A 17 -5.46 -7.91 5.57
N ASN A 18 -4.29 -8.54 5.53
CA ASN A 18 -3.26 -8.43 6.57
C ASN A 18 -2.06 -7.56 6.13
N TYR A 19 -2.13 -6.90 4.97
CA TYR A 19 -1.02 -6.08 4.47
C TYR A 19 -0.62 -4.98 5.48
N ALA A 20 -1.62 -4.32 6.07
CA ALA A 20 -1.41 -3.25 7.04
C ALA A 20 -0.76 -3.72 8.34
N ASP A 21 -0.92 -4.99 8.72
CA ASP A 21 -0.39 -5.52 9.99
C ASP A 21 1.13 -5.50 10.04
N SER A 22 1.78 -5.49 8.87
CA SER A 22 3.22 -5.44 8.73
C SER A 22 3.69 -4.01 8.54
N SER A 23 4.29 -3.44 9.59
CA SER A 23 5.00 -2.15 9.51
C SER A 23 6.10 -2.15 8.45
N TRP A 24 6.66 -3.32 8.12
CA TRP A 24 7.61 -3.48 7.03
C TRP A 24 6.94 -3.29 5.67
N CYS A 25 5.79 -3.92 5.41
CA CYS A 25 5.03 -3.74 4.16
C CYS A 25 4.60 -2.27 3.95
N LEU A 26 4.27 -1.57 5.04
CA LEU A 26 3.93 -0.15 5.00
C LEU A 26 5.17 0.73 4.70
N ALA A 27 6.33 0.39 5.27
CA ALA A 27 7.59 1.07 4.99
C ALA A 27 8.06 0.85 3.54
N GLU A 28 7.92 -0.38 3.02
CA GLU A 28 8.19 -0.69 1.62
C GLU A 28 7.27 0.09 0.69
N LEU A 29 5.97 0.14 0.99
CA LEU A 29 5.01 0.90 0.19
C LEU A 29 5.37 2.39 0.14
N ALA A 30 5.72 3.00 1.27
CA ALA A 30 6.14 4.40 1.31
C ALA A 30 7.36 4.63 0.41
N HIS A 31 8.34 3.74 0.45
CA HIS A 31 9.53 3.86 -0.38
C HIS A 31 9.26 3.61 -1.87
N ILE A 32 8.35 2.68 -2.21
CA ILE A 32 7.87 2.49 -3.59
C ILE A 32 7.23 3.79 -4.10
N ILE A 33 6.38 4.43 -3.31
CA ILE A 33 5.73 5.69 -3.70
C ILE A 33 6.76 6.81 -3.90
N GLU A 34 7.81 6.89 -3.08
CA GLU A 34 8.91 7.81 -3.33
C GLU A 34 9.62 7.55 -4.66
N CYS A 35 9.79 6.27 -5.03
CA CYS A 35 10.41 5.89 -6.31
C CYS A 35 9.49 6.17 -7.50
N VAL A 36 8.17 5.98 -7.35
CA VAL A 36 7.18 6.39 -8.36
C VAL A 36 7.31 7.90 -8.62
N ASP A 37 7.41 8.70 -7.55
CA ASP A 37 7.42 10.16 -7.65
C ASP A 37 8.74 10.74 -8.15
N LYS A 38 9.87 10.20 -7.68
CA LYS A 38 11.20 10.77 -7.95
C LYS A 38 11.92 10.11 -9.11
N ARG A 39 11.58 8.85 -9.42
CA ARG A 39 12.32 8.02 -10.39
C ARG A 39 11.45 7.52 -11.55
N GLY A 40 10.14 7.80 -11.54
CA GLY A 40 9.22 7.37 -12.60
C GLY A 40 8.98 5.86 -12.62
N GLN A 41 9.14 5.19 -11.48
CA GLN A 41 8.81 3.77 -11.35
C GLN A 41 7.31 3.53 -11.61
N ILE A 42 6.96 2.42 -12.27
CA ILE A 42 5.56 2.05 -12.50
C ILE A 42 5.05 1.24 -11.30
N LEU A 43 3.94 1.66 -10.71
CA LEU A 43 3.25 0.92 -9.66
C LEU A 43 2.02 0.20 -10.23
N MET A 44 1.94 -1.10 -9.98
CA MET A 44 0.84 -1.99 -10.37
C MET A 44 0.17 -2.56 -9.11
N PRO A 45 -0.94 -1.96 -8.63
CA PRO A 45 -1.63 -2.48 -7.46
C PRO A 45 -2.52 -3.68 -7.81
N VAL A 46 -2.48 -4.70 -6.94
CA VAL A 46 -3.37 -5.86 -6.95
C VAL A 46 -4.12 -5.90 -5.62
N PHE A 47 -5.45 -5.89 -5.67
CA PHE A 47 -6.35 -5.91 -4.53
C PHE A 47 -6.86 -7.33 -4.34
N TYR A 48 -6.15 -8.11 -3.52
CA TYR A 48 -6.43 -9.51 -3.24
C TYR A 48 -7.40 -9.64 -2.07
N TYR A 49 -8.67 -9.95 -2.36
CA TYR A 49 -9.75 -10.08 -1.38
C TYR A 49 -9.92 -8.83 -0.48
N VAL A 50 -9.62 -7.66 -1.03
CA VAL A 50 -9.82 -6.36 -0.39
C VAL A 50 -10.47 -5.39 -1.37
N ASP A 51 -11.35 -4.53 -0.85
CA ASP A 51 -11.92 -3.46 -1.65
C ASP A 51 -10.87 -2.35 -1.83
N PRO A 52 -10.57 -1.90 -3.06
CA PRO A 52 -9.64 -0.78 -3.27
C PRO A 52 -9.98 0.48 -2.46
N SER A 53 -11.27 0.71 -2.21
CA SER A 53 -11.75 1.82 -1.39
C SER A 53 -11.43 1.67 0.09
N ASP A 54 -11.29 0.45 0.61
CA ASP A 54 -10.83 0.21 1.99
C ASP A 54 -9.35 0.59 2.14
N VAL A 55 -8.53 0.28 1.14
CA VAL A 55 -7.11 0.67 1.09
C VAL A 55 -6.98 2.19 0.96
N ARG A 56 -7.64 2.79 -0.04
CA ARG A 56 -7.55 4.22 -0.32
C ARG A 56 -8.08 5.09 0.81
N LYS A 57 -9.24 4.74 1.37
CA LYS A 57 -9.90 5.52 2.44
C LYS A 57 -9.45 5.08 3.83
N LEU A 58 -8.49 4.16 3.92
CA LEU A 58 -7.92 3.66 5.18
C LEU A 58 -9.00 3.13 6.13
N LYS A 59 -10.01 2.45 5.60
CA LYS A 59 -11.16 1.97 6.39
C LYS A 59 -10.86 0.61 7.03
N ARG A 60 -11.73 0.21 7.97
CA ARG A 60 -11.75 -1.13 8.59
C ARG A 60 -10.40 -1.40 9.26
N LYS A 61 -9.74 -2.50 8.89
CA LYS A 61 -8.49 -2.96 9.48
C LYS A 61 -7.33 -1.98 9.31
N TYR A 62 -7.33 -1.15 8.26
CA TYR A 62 -6.30 -0.12 8.11
C TYR A 62 -6.44 0.95 9.21
N GLU A 63 -7.66 1.36 9.54
CA GLU A 63 -7.95 2.32 10.62
C GLU A 63 -7.45 1.82 11.98
N GLU A 64 -7.80 0.57 12.33
CA GLU A 64 -7.42 -0.07 13.60
C GLU A 64 -5.89 -0.15 13.79
N VAL A 65 -5.17 -0.48 12.72
CA VAL A 65 -3.71 -0.62 12.78
C VAL A 65 -3.03 0.74 12.97
N PHE A 66 -3.51 1.80 12.31
CA PHE A 66 -2.92 3.12 12.46
C PHE A 66 -3.15 3.71 13.85
N SER A 67 -4.34 3.53 14.44
CA SER A 67 -4.61 3.97 15.82
C SER A 67 -3.65 3.33 16.84
N LYS A 68 -3.16 2.11 16.59
CA LYS A 68 -2.19 1.43 17.47
C LYS A 68 -0.77 2.00 17.35
N HIS A 69 -0.36 2.47 16.18
CA HIS A 69 1.03 2.92 15.91
C HIS A 69 1.22 4.44 16.04
N GLU A 70 0.14 5.23 16.08
CA GLU A 70 0.20 6.70 16.19
C GLU A 70 0.88 7.22 17.48
N THR A 71 0.92 6.41 18.53
CA THR A 71 1.55 6.76 19.81
C THR A 71 3.07 6.68 19.77
N GLU A 72 3.63 5.91 18.84
CA GLU A 72 5.07 5.62 18.77
C GLU A 72 5.81 6.53 17.78
N ASN A 73 5.22 6.81 16.61
CA ASN A 73 5.83 7.69 15.60
C ASN A 73 4.82 8.25 14.59
N LYS A 74 4.31 9.45 14.87
CA LYS A 74 3.28 10.14 14.06
C LYS A 74 3.73 10.43 12.62
N GLU A 75 4.97 10.87 12.43
CA GLU A 75 5.48 11.22 11.09
C GLU A 75 5.54 9.99 10.18
N LYS A 76 5.98 8.86 10.73
CA LYS A 76 6.04 7.59 10.00
C LYS A 76 4.64 7.09 9.61
N VAL A 77 3.69 7.17 10.55
CA VAL A 77 2.29 6.80 10.30
C VAL A 77 1.66 7.66 9.21
N GLU A 78 1.95 8.96 9.22
CA GLU A 78 1.43 9.87 8.20
C GLU A 78 2.02 9.59 6.81
N SER A 79 3.31 9.22 6.73
CA SER A 79 3.93 8.76 5.48
C SER A 79 3.23 7.51 4.92
N TRP A 80 2.95 6.54 5.80
CA TRP A 80 2.23 5.32 5.42
C TRP A 80 0.79 5.59 4.94
N ARG A 81 0.05 6.51 5.59
CA ARG A 81 -1.28 6.93 5.12
C ARG A 81 -1.23 7.44 3.69
N LYS A 82 -0.36 8.42 3.44
CA LYS A 82 -0.22 9.03 2.11
C LYS A 82 0.16 7.99 1.05
N ALA A 83 1.02 7.04 1.41
CA ALA A 83 1.42 5.98 0.51
C ALA A 83 0.24 5.04 0.15
N LEU A 84 -0.56 4.63 1.14
CA LEU A 84 -1.77 3.82 0.92
C LEU A 84 -2.85 4.55 0.14
N GLU A 85 -3.11 5.82 0.45
CA GLU A 85 -4.09 6.65 -0.25
C GLU A 85 -3.72 6.76 -1.74
N LYS A 86 -2.45 7.05 -2.01
CA LYS A 86 -1.93 7.18 -3.38
C LYS A 86 -1.97 5.85 -4.12
N ALA A 87 -1.44 4.79 -3.51
CA ALA A 87 -1.42 3.47 -4.14
C ALA A 87 -2.84 2.91 -4.38
N GLY A 88 -3.75 3.11 -3.43
CA GLY A 88 -5.16 2.71 -3.55
C GLY A 88 -5.97 3.57 -4.53
N SER A 89 -5.42 4.71 -4.98
CA SER A 89 -6.03 5.56 -6.01
C SER A 89 -5.57 5.22 -7.43
N ILE A 90 -4.54 4.39 -7.57
CA ILE A 90 -4.05 3.92 -8.88
C ILE A 90 -4.94 2.78 -9.37
N SER A 91 -5.26 2.78 -10.68
CA SER A 91 -6.01 1.70 -11.30
C SER A 91 -5.23 0.39 -11.23
N GLY A 92 -5.89 -0.70 -10.85
CA GLY A 92 -5.26 -2.00 -10.64
C GLY A 92 -6.24 -3.15 -10.83
N TRP A 93 -5.82 -4.35 -10.41
CA TRP A 93 -6.62 -5.57 -10.52
C TRP A 93 -7.25 -5.92 -9.18
N THR A 94 -8.55 -6.21 -9.18
CA THR A 94 -9.24 -6.73 -8.00
C THR A 94 -9.49 -8.22 -8.19
N ILE A 95 -9.07 -9.02 -7.21
CA ILE A 95 -9.32 -10.46 -7.16
C ILE A 95 -10.30 -10.71 -6.02
N ASN A 96 -11.51 -11.13 -6.36
CA ASN A 96 -12.56 -11.55 -5.45
C ASN A 96 -13.17 -12.88 -5.94
N ASP A 97 -13.95 -13.57 -5.11
CA ASP A 97 -14.59 -14.86 -5.48
C ASP A 97 -15.58 -14.74 -6.65
N THR A 98 -15.86 -13.52 -7.15
CA THR A 98 -16.78 -13.25 -8.26
C THR A 98 -16.10 -13.15 -9.62
N ILE A 99 -14.94 -13.78 -9.82
CA ILE A 99 -14.45 -14.08 -11.18
C ILE A 99 -15.29 -15.26 -11.72
N ASN A 100 -16.49 -14.94 -12.21
CA ASN A 100 -17.22 -15.86 -13.09
C ASN A 100 -16.50 -15.85 -14.44
N TRP A 101 -15.81 -16.95 -14.75
CA TRP A 101 -15.29 -17.24 -16.09
C TRP A 101 -16.41 -17.58 -17.06
#